data_AF-A0A560FGF2-F1
#
_entry.id   AF-A0A560FGF2-F1
#
_cell.length_a   1.000
_cell.length_b   1.000
_cell.length_c   1.000
_cell.angle_alpha   90.00
_cell.angle_beta   90.00
_cell.angle_gamma   90.00
#
_symmetry.space_group_name_H-M   'P 1'
#
loop_
_entity.id
_entity.type
_entity.pdbx_description
1 polymer ?
#
loop_
_entity_poly.entity_id
_entity_poly.type
_entity_poly.pdbx_seq_one_letter_code
_entity_poly.pdbx_strand_id
1 'polypeptide(L)'
;MIRATDMIDAYKGNSLVYRWGFAAGLPRCADPPVDVATADLADLAGQLAINRAARLIQAELDAYDDALALSLRPEPDATVPEQDGAGDLPARSLNPLHAAWVAAGALVAGASVGLKHLVRTRDQMLERDPATDLPVEAPYVWLIPPPPIFDPATQTIDLMGEAWSEARGMSTEEAANWHALMRVRWPRTMTPRDVIVFLLTPEEWLAISTSSDADVRATRQAALGANTVDLDNPATAAALQVFQMAGLLSPERVKAILAGERLA
;
A
#
# COMPACT_ATOMS: atom_id res chain seq x y z
N MET A 1 13.44 -9.30 -14.27
CA MET A 1 11.97 -9.15 -14.13
C MET A 1 11.70 -8.74 -12.70
N ILE A 2 10.82 -7.77 -12.45
CA ILE A 2 10.40 -7.40 -11.09
C ILE A 2 9.50 -8.53 -10.57
N ARG A 3 9.83 -9.10 -9.42
CA ARG A 3 8.99 -10.09 -8.73
C ARG A 3 7.94 -9.39 -7.86
N ALA A 4 6.88 -10.10 -7.49
CA ALA A 4 5.89 -9.56 -6.55
C ALA A 4 6.52 -9.06 -5.23
N THR A 5 7.58 -9.72 -4.77
CA THR A 5 8.33 -9.37 -3.55
C THR A 5 9.13 -8.07 -3.66
N ASP A 6 9.43 -7.63 -4.89
CA ASP A 6 10.20 -6.41 -5.14
C ASP A 6 9.30 -5.16 -5.16
N MET A 7 7.97 -5.35 -5.19
CA MET A 7 6.98 -4.28 -5.27
C MET A 7 6.64 -3.72 -3.89
N ILE A 8 7.31 -2.63 -3.52
CA ILE A 8 7.04 -1.89 -2.28
C ILE A 8 5.93 -0.84 -2.47
N ASP A 9 5.12 -0.60 -1.43
CA ASP A 9 4.05 0.40 -1.48
C ASP A 9 4.54 1.83 -1.32
N ALA A 10 5.58 2.02 -0.50
CA ALA A 10 6.05 3.35 -0.15
C ALA A 10 7.58 3.44 -0.20
N TYR A 11 8.10 4.64 -0.49
CA TYR A 11 9.54 4.95 -0.45
C TYR A 11 9.83 6.26 0.26
N LYS A 12 11.13 6.56 0.42
CA LYS A 12 11.64 7.75 1.15
C LYS A 12 10.98 7.89 2.54
N GLY A 13 10.99 6.80 3.31
CA GLY A 13 10.46 6.78 4.67
C GLY A 13 8.94 6.96 4.74
N ASN A 14 8.19 6.31 3.85
CA ASN A 14 6.72 6.34 3.78
C ASN A 14 6.10 7.69 3.43
N SER A 15 6.89 8.64 2.91
CA SER A 15 6.40 9.95 2.47
C SER A 15 5.70 9.89 1.12
N LEU A 16 6.01 8.87 0.31
CA LEU A 16 5.50 8.75 -1.04
C LEU A 16 4.98 7.34 -1.28
N VAL A 17 3.77 7.23 -1.83
CA VAL A 17 3.14 5.96 -2.22
C VAL A 17 3.35 5.73 -3.71
N TYR A 18 3.96 4.62 -4.09
CA TYR A 18 4.13 4.24 -5.49
C TYR A 18 2.79 3.99 -6.17
N ARG A 19 2.73 4.29 -7.47
CA ARG A 19 1.58 3.98 -8.32
C ARG A 19 1.91 2.80 -9.22
N TRP A 20 1.69 1.58 -8.72
CA TRP A 20 1.91 0.37 -9.50
C TRP A 20 0.76 0.14 -10.49
N GLY A 21 1.13 -0.22 -11.72
CA GLY A 21 0.21 -0.66 -12.76
C GLY A 21 0.90 -1.68 -13.67
N PHE A 22 0.21 -2.08 -14.75
CA PHE A 22 0.78 -2.94 -15.78
C PHE A 22 0.92 -2.15 -17.09
N ALA A 23 2.14 -2.12 -17.62
CA ALA A 23 2.41 -1.61 -18.96
C ALA A 23 3.15 -2.69 -19.75
N ALA A 24 2.69 -2.97 -20.96
CA ALA A 24 3.21 -4.04 -21.82
C ALA A 24 3.27 -5.42 -21.11
N GLY A 25 2.26 -5.70 -20.28
CA GLY A 25 2.14 -6.95 -19.52
C GLY A 25 3.15 -7.13 -18.38
N LEU A 26 3.84 -6.05 -17.96
CA LEU A 26 4.79 -6.07 -16.84
C LEU A 26 4.45 -5.02 -15.79
N PRO A 27 4.72 -5.28 -14.51
CA PRO A 27 4.52 -4.30 -13.46
C PRO A 27 5.45 -3.11 -13.68
N ARG A 28 4.89 -1.90 -13.59
CA ARG A 28 5.58 -0.62 -13.75
C ARG A 28 5.00 0.41 -12.81
N CYS A 29 5.86 1.32 -12.34
CA CYS A 29 5.44 2.62 -11.83
C CYS A 29 5.42 3.59 -13.00
N ALA A 30 4.30 3.64 -13.73
CA ALA A 30 4.17 4.52 -14.89
C ALA A 30 3.89 5.97 -14.47
N ASP A 31 3.22 6.15 -13.34
CA ASP A 31 2.87 7.46 -12.81
C ASP A 31 3.82 7.91 -11.69
N PRO A 32 4.00 9.23 -11.52
CA PRO A 32 4.69 9.78 -10.37
C PRO A 32 4.05 9.29 -9.06
N PRO A 33 4.85 8.93 -8.06
CA PRO A 33 4.33 8.55 -6.76
C PRO A 33 3.55 9.68 -6.07
N VAL A 34 2.62 9.29 -5.22
CA VAL A 34 1.71 10.19 -4.49
C VAL A 34 2.35 10.68 -3.21
N ASP A 35 2.37 11.99 -2.97
CA ASP A 35 2.79 12.58 -1.70
C ASP A 35 1.71 12.40 -0.64
N VAL A 36 2.05 11.62 0.40
CA VAL A 36 1.17 11.33 1.54
C VAL A 36 0.77 12.61 2.28
N ALA A 37 1.65 13.62 2.30
CA ALA A 37 1.40 14.87 3.00
C ALA A 37 0.31 15.72 2.35
N THR A 38 0.09 15.61 1.03
CA THR A 38 -0.79 16.52 0.28
C THR A 38 -1.93 15.83 -0.46
N ALA A 39 -1.87 14.52 -0.68
CA ALA A 39 -2.87 13.82 -1.48
C ALA A 39 -4.25 13.72 -0.81
N ASP A 40 -5.27 13.35 -1.57
CA ASP A 40 -6.56 12.99 -0.97
C ASP A 40 -6.43 11.65 -0.21
N LEU A 41 -7.14 11.50 0.91
CA LEU A 41 -7.05 10.28 1.72
C LEU A 41 -7.69 9.07 1.01
N ALA A 42 -8.78 9.29 0.27
CA ALA A 42 -9.43 8.24 -0.49
C ALA A 42 -8.55 7.83 -1.68
N ASP A 43 -7.85 8.78 -2.33
CA ASP A 43 -6.85 8.48 -3.37
C ASP A 43 -5.68 7.65 -2.81
N LEU A 44 -5.13 8.00 -1.65
CA LEU A 44 -4.07 7.21 -1.00
C LEU A 44 -4.54 5.78 -0.69
N ALA A 45 -5.71 5.63 -0.08
CA ALA A 45 -6.25 4.32 0.27
C ALA A 45 -6.58 3.48 -0.98
N GLY A 46 -7.16 4.11 -2.01
CA GLY A 46 -7.40 3.48 -3.32
C GLY A 46 -6.10 3.02 -3.97
N GLN A 47 -5.04 3.83 -3.94
CA GLN A 47 -3.74 3.46 -4.49
C GLN A 47 -3.08 2.29 -3.74
N LEU A 48 -3.22 2.22 -2.42
CA LEU A 48 -2.73 1.07 -1.64
C LEU A 48 -3.45 -0.23 -2.04
N ALA A 49 -4.76 -0.14 -2.29
CA ALA A 49 -5.54 -1.27 -2.78
C ALA A 49 -5.12 -1.69 -4.19
N ILE A 50 -4.88 -0.74 -5.09
CA ILE A 50 -4.33 -0.99 -6.44
C ILE A 50 -2.97 -1.67 -6.33
N ASN A 51 -2.05 -1.18 -5.50
CA ASN A 51 -0.73 -1.78 -5.36
C ASN A 51 -0.80 -3.22 -4.84
N ARG A 52 -1.72 -3.50 -3.92
CA ARG A 52 -1.98 -4.86 -3.44
C ARG A 52 -2.49 -5.77 -4.56
N ALA A 53 -3.43 -5.31 -5.37
CA ALA A 53 -3.93 -6.04 -6.52
C ALA A 53 -2.83 -6.29 -7.56
N ALA A 54 -1.98 -5.29 -7.81
CA ALA A 54 -0.85 -5.41 -8.73
C ALA A 54 0.14 -6.48 -8.27
N ARG A 55 0.43 -6.55 -6.95
CA ARG A 55 1.24 -7.62 -6.36
C ARG A 55 0.59 -9.00 -6.51
N LEU A 56 -0.72 -9.12 -6.31
CA LEU A 56 -1.43 -10.38 -6.49
C LEU A 56 -1.35 -10.87 -7.93
N ILE A 57 -1.61 -10.00 -8.91
CA ILE A 57 -1.47 -10.32 -10.33
C ILE A 57 -0.01 -10.73 -10.64
N GLN A 58 0.98 -10.00 -10.13
CA GLN A 58 2.39 -10.36 -10.35
C GLN A 58 2.74 -11.71 -9.69
N ALA A 59 2.18 -12.04 -8.53
CA ALA A 59 2.38 -13.32 -7.87
C ALA A 59 1.73 -14.47 -8.66
N GLU A 60 0.54 -14.26 -9.23
CA GLU A 60 -0.11 -15.22 -10.13
C GLU A 60 0.73 -15.45 -11.40
N LEU A 61 1.28 -14.38 -11.97
CA LEU A 61 2.20 -14.47 -13.11
C LEU A 61 3.47 -15.24 -12.77
N ASP A 62 4.10 -14.95 -11.62
CA ASP A 62 5.29 -15.64 -11.14
C ASP A 62 5.00 -17.15 -10.97
N ALA A 63 3.88 -17.49 -10.34
CA ALA A 63 3.45 -18.88 -10.14
C ALA A 63 3.12 -19.59 -11.47
N TYR A 64 2.50 -18.88 -12.41
CA TYR A 64 2.20 -19.42 -13.74
C TYR A 64 3.48 -19.72 -14.53
N ASP A 65 4.44 -18.79 -14.54
CA ASP A 65 5.70 -18.97 -15.26
C ASP A 65 6.51 -20.15 -14.68
N ASP A 66 6.56 -20.28 -13.35
CA ASP A 66 7.22 -21.41 -12.68
C ASP A 66 6.51 -22.75 -12.97
N ALA A 67 5.17 -22.76 -12.97
CA ALA A 67 4.38 -23.95 -13.30
C ALA A 67 4.51 -24.35 -14.78
N LEU A 68 4.55 -23.38 -15.69
CA LEU A 68 4.79 -23.62 -17.11
C LEU A 68 6.18 -24.23 -17.32
N ALA A 69 7.21 -23.65 -16.70
CA ALA A 69 8.57 -24.18 -16.77
C ALA A 69 8.70 -25.60 -16.20
N LEU A 70 7.91 -25.95 -15.18
CA LEU A 70 7.89 -27.30 -14.61
C LEU A 70 7.11 -28.29 -15.48
N SER A 71 5.94 -27.91 -16.00
CA SER A 71 5.09 -28.78 -16.81
C SER A 71 5.65 -29.09 -18.20
N LEU A 72 6.52 -28.22 -18.74
CA LEU A 72 7.23 -28.47 -20.00
C LEU A 72 8.38 -29.48 -19.88
N ARG A 73 8.75 -29.89 -18.67
CA ARG A 73 9.77 -30.93 -18.47
C ARG A 73 9.17 -32.32 -18.76
N PRO A 74 10.01 -33.31 -19.12
CA PRO A 74 9.54 -34.69 -19.23
C PRO A 74 8.82 -35.14 -17.96
N GLU A 75 7.71 -35.86 -18.12
CA GLU A 75 6.94 -36.41 -17.01
C GLU A 75 7.84 -37.32 -16.14
N PRO A 76 8.00 -37.04 -14.84
CA PRO A 76 8.71 -37.93 -13.92
C PRO A 76 7.93 -39.22 -13.70
N ASP A 77 8.61 -40.31 -13.36
CA ASP A 77 7.92 -41.54 -12.97
C ASP A 77 6.96 -41.30 -11.79
N ALA A 78 5.74 -41.83 -11.87
CA ALA A 78 4.71 -41.65 -10.82
C ALA A 78 5.12 -42.23 -9.46
N THR A 79 6.02 -43.20 -9.46
CA THR A 79 6.52 -43.86 -8.25
C THR A 79 8.03 -44.02 -8.31
N VAL A 80 8.70 -43.88 -7.18
CA VAL A 80 10.15 -44.14 -7.03
C VAL A 80 10.38 -45.33 -6.10
N PRO A 81 11.50 -46.06 -6.27
CA PRO A 81 11.91 -47.08 -5.30
C PRO A 81 12.05 -46.48 -3.90
N GLU A 82 11.46 -47.12 -2.89
CA GLU A 82 11.82 -46.88 -1.50
C GLU A 82 13.25 -47.35 -1.28
N GLN A 83 14.08 -46.52 -0.62
CA GLN A 83 15.36 -46.97 -0.12
C GLN A 83 15.12 -47.77 1.16
N ASP A 84 14.89 -49.09 1.03
CA ASP A 84 15.05 -50.01 2.14
C ASP A 84 16.44 -50.65 2.09
N GLY A 85 17.16 -50.62 3.22
CA GLY A 85 18.48 -51.24 3.35
C GLY A 85 18.42 -52.78 3.42
N ALA A 86 17.33 -53.41 2.97
CA ALA A 86 16.99 -54.78 3.33
C ALA A 86 16.50 -55.65 2.15
N GLY A 87 17.12 -55.53 0.97
CA GLY A 87 17.25 -56.63 -0.01
C GLY A 87 16.00 -57.30 -0.62
N ASP A 88 14.79 -56.97 -0.19
CA ASP A 88 13.54 -57.39 -0.83
C ASP A 88 13.18 -56.43 -1.97
N LEU A 89 12.23 -56.84 -2.84
CA LEU A 89 11.79 -56.04 -3.98
C LEU A 89 11.47 -54.61 -3.50
N PRO A 90 12.05 -53.55 -4.12
CA PRO A 90 11.90 -52.21 -3.58
C PRO A 90 10.42 -51.85 -3.57
N ALA A 91 9.88 -51.64 -2.37
CA ALA A 91 8.57 -51.05 -2.21
C ALA A 91 8.54 -49.73 -2.99
N ARG A 92 7.40 -49.39 -3.60
CA ARG A 92 7.28 -48.18 -4.42
C ARG A 92 6.56 -47.11 -3.63
N SER A 93 7.20 -45.96 -3.47
CA SER A 93 6.58 -44.77 -2.88
C SER A 93 6.13 -43.79 -3.96
N LEU A 94 5.15 -42.95 -3.63
CA LEU A 94 4.69 -41.88 -4.52
C LEU A 94 5.82 -40.87 -4.76
N ASN A 95 6.05 -40.50 -6.03
CA ASN A 95 7.09 -39.55 -6.38
C ASN A 95 6.60 -38.10 -6.16
N PRO A 96 7.18 -37.32 -5.24
CA PRO A 96 6.79 -35.92 -5.05
C PRO A 96 7.06 -35.06 -6.30
N LEU A 97 8.02 -35.43 -7.15
CA LEU A 97 8.27 -34.72 -8.41
C LEU A 97 7.14 -34.92 -9.42
N HIS A 98 6.56 -36.12 -9.49
CA HIS A 98 5.38 -36.38 -10.33
C HIS A 98 4.18 -35.58 -9.84
N ALA A 99 3.93 -35.58 -8.52
CA ALA A 99 2.86 -34.78 -7.92
C ALA A 99 3.02 -33.28 -8.22
N ALA A 100 4.24 -32.74 -8.12
CA ALA A 100 4.53 -31.35 -8.46
C ALA A 100 4.33 -31.05 -9.96
N TRP A 101 4.74 -31.97 -10.84
CA TRP A 101 4.52 -31.86 -12.28
C TRP A 101 3.03 -31.85 -12.63
N VAL A 102 2.24 -32.77 -12.05
CA VAL A 102 0.78 -32.82 -12.23
C VAL A 102 0.11 -31.54 -11.72
N ALA A 103 0.49 -31.07 -10.53
CA ALA A 103 -0.04 -29.84 -9.96
C ALA A 103 0.29 -28.61 -10.84
N ALA A 104 1.50 -28.54 -11.38
CA ALA A 104 1.91 -27.49 -12.30
C ALA A 104 1.09 -27.51 -13.61
N GLY A 105 0.89 -28.68 -14.20
CA GLY A 105 0.01 -28.85 -15.36
C GLY A 105 -1.42 -28.39 -15.08
N ALA A 106 -1.97 -28.75 -13.92
CA ALA A 106 -3.30 -28.33 -13.49
C ALA A 106 -3.39 -26.81 -13.29
N LEU A 107 -2.37 -26.18 -12.71
CA LEU A 107 -2.30 -24.71 -12.53
C LEU A 107 -2.31 -23.99 -13.89
N VAL A 108 -1.48 -24.43 -14.83
CA VAL A 108 -1.41 -23.85 -16.19
C VAL A 108 -2.74 -24.02 -16.92
N ALA A 109 -3.34 -25.21 -16.86
CA ALA A 109 -4.63 -25.48 -17.47
C ALA A 109 -5.75 -24.62 -16.86
N GLY A 110 -5.76 -24.49 -15.53
CA GLY A 110 -6.75 -23.76 -14.73
C GLY A 110 -6.57 -22.24 -14.71
N ALA A 111 -5.48 -21.70 -15.26
CA ALA A 111 -5.23 -20.27 -15.30
C ALA A 111 -6.39 -19.48 -15.96
N SER A 112 -6.70 -18.31 -15.39
CA SER A 112 -7.79 -17.46 -15.85
C SER A 112 -7.57 -16.95 -17.28
N VAL A 113 -8.65 -16.56 -17.96
CA VAL A 113 -8.56 -15.97 -19.30
C VAL A 113 -7.71 -14.70 -19.28
N GLY A 114 -7.89 -13.84 -18.27
CA GLY A 114 -7.10 -12.63 -18.09
C GLY A 114 -5.60 -12.92 -17.90
N LEU A 115 -5.25 -13.90 -17.06
CA LEU A 115 -3.85 -14.29 -16.85
C LEU A 115 -3.20 -14.82 -18.13
N LYS A 116 -3.93 -15.67 -18.88
CA LYS A 116 -3.47 -16.18 -20.18
C LYS A 116 -3.28 -15.06 -21.21
N HIS A 117 -4.20 -14.11 -21.29
CA HIS A 117 -4.09 -12.95 -22.18
C HIS A 117 -2.90 -12.05 -21.80
N LEU A 118 -2.74 -11.78 -20.51
CA LEU A 118 -1.61 -11.04 -19.96
C LEU A 118 -0.27 -11.69 -20.31
N VAL A 119 -0.12 -13.01 -20.16
CA VAL A 119 1.11 -13.74 -20.53
C VAL A 119 1.39 -13.68 -22.03
N ARG A 120 0.38 -13.90 -22.89
CA ARG A 120 0.56 -13.89 -24.36
C ARG A 120 0.89 -12.51 -24.92
N THR A 121 0.45 -11.45 -24.25
CA THR A 121 0.58 -10.07 -24.75
C THR A 121 1.66 -9.26 -24.04
N ARG A 122 2.53 -9.89 -23.26
CA ARG A 122 3.76 -9.25 -22.79
C ARG A 122 4.59 -8.81 -24.00
N ASP A 123 5.25 -7.65 -23.94
CA ASP A 123 5.96 -7.05 -25.10
C ASP A 123 6.95 -7.97 -25.82
N GLN A 124 7.50 -8.96 -25.09
CA GLN A 124 8.46 -9.92 -25.61
C GLN A 124 7.81 -11.16 -26.27
N MET A 125 6.48 -11.25 -26.25
CA MET A 125 5.68 -12.39 -26.70
C MET A 125 4.58 -12.00 -27.72
N LEU A 126 4.37 -10.70 -27.97
CA LEU A 126 3.37 -10.21 -28.93
C LEU A 126 3.74 -10.67 -30.34
N GLU A 127 2.97 -11.63 -30.85
CA GLU A 127 2.99 -12.01 -32.26
C GLU A 127 2.62 -10.78 -33.11
N ARG A 128 3.40 -10.52 -34.15
CA ARG A 128 3.16 -9.43 -35.09
C ARG A 128 2.70 -9.98 -36.42
N ASP A 129 1.69 -9.34 -36.99
CA ASP A 129 1.26 -9.64 -38.35
C ASP A 129 2.39 -9.28 -39.32
N PRO A 130 2.94 -10.24 -40.08
CA PRO A 130 4.05 -9.99 -40.99
C PRO A 130 3.71 -9.01 -42.13
N ALA A 131 2.42 -8.79 -42.43
CA ALA A 131 1.99 -7.86 -43.46
C ALA A 131 1.92 -6.40 -42.98
N THR A 132 1.67 -6.17 -41.68
CA THR A 132 1.42 -4.84 -41.12
C THR A 132 2.42 -4.42 -40.05
N ASP A 133 3.24 -5.36 -39.54
CA ASP A 133 4.11 -5.24 -38.36
C ASP A 133 3.36 -4.81 -37.08
N LEU A 134 2.03 -4.89 -37.08
CA LEU A 134 1.20 -4.60 -35.91
C LEU A 134 1.00 -5.85 -35.06
N PRO A 135 0.79 -5.72 -33.74
CA PRO A 135 0.44 -6.88 -32.91
C PRO A 135 -0.85 -7.56 -33.38
N VAL A 136 -0.85 -8.89 -33.43
CA VAL A 136 -2.00 -9.72 -33.83
C VAL A 136 -3.14 -9.64 -32.81
N GLU A 137 -2.80 -9.45 -31.53
CA GLU A 137 -3.74 -9.26 -30.43
C GLU A 137 -3.45 -7.93 -29.72
N ALA A 138 -4.51 -7.23 -29.28
CA ALA A 138 -4.34 -6.01 -28.51
C ALA A 138 -3.60 -6.31 -27.19
N PRO A 139 -2.62 -5.47 -26.78
CA PRO A 139 -1.93 -5.65 -25.51
C PRO A 139 -2.90 -5.72 -24.33
N TYR A 140 -2.59 -6.54 -23.33
CA TYR A 140 -3.33 -6.51 -22.08
C TYR A 140 -3.25 -5.12 -21.45
N VAL A 141 -4.42 -4.56 -21.15
CA VAL A 141 -4.56 -3.27 -20.45
C VAL A 141 -5.29 -3.55 -19.15
N TRP A 142 -4.64 -3.23 -18.04
CA TRP A 142 -5.30 -3.30 -16.74
C TRP A 142 -6.16 -2.05 -16.55
N LEU A 143 -7.46 -2.19 -16.83
CA LEU A 143 -8.42 -1.10 -16.69
C LEU A 143 -8.98 -1.11 -15.27
N ILE A 144 -8.59 -0.11 -14.48
CA ILE A 144 -9.06 0.03 -13.11
C ILE A 144 -10.26 0.98 -13.11
N PRO A 145 -11.46 0.53 -12.72
CA PRO A 145 -12.61 1.42 -12.61
C PRO A 145 -12.42 2.42 -11.45
N PRO A 146 -13.16 3.54 -11.42
CA PRO A 146 -13.13 4.45 -10.27
C PRO A 146 -13.45 3.71 -8.97
N PRO A 147 -12.74 4.00 -7.86
CA PRO A 147 -13.03 3.37 -6.58
C PRO A 147 -14.42 3.77 -6.08
N PRO A 148 -15.12 2.88 -5.35
CA PRO A 148 -16.37 3.23 -4.69
C PRO A 148 -16.11 4.28 -3.58
N ILE A 149 -17.18 4.89 -3.07
CA ILE A 149 -17.10 5.81 -1.93
C ILE A 149 -16.93 5.00 -0.64
N PHE A 150 -15.96 5.35 0.19
CA PHE A 150 -15.71 4.77 1.51
C PHE A 150 -15.04 5.80 2.42
N ASP A 151 -15.04 5.55 3.73
CA ASP A 151 -14.30 6.35 4.70
C ASP A 151 -12.87 5.78 4.87
N PRO A 152 -11.82 6.42 4.32
CA PRO A 152 -10.45 5.91 4.43
C PRO A 152 -9.90 5.94 5.86
N ALA A 153 -10.57 6.60 6.82
CA ALA A 153 -10.16 6.58 8.22
C ALA A 153 -10.57 5.29 8.94
N THR A 154 -11.62 4.61 8.48
CA THR A 154 -12.21 3.45 9.17
C THR A 154 -12.41 2.23 8.28
N GLN A 155 -12.37 2.41 6.97
CA GLN A 155 -12.66 1.40 5.97
C GLN A 155 -11.53 1.26 4.95
N THR A 156 -11.50 0.11 4.30
CA THR A 156 -10.65 -0.16 3.14
C THR A 156 -11.48 -0.86 2.06
N ILE A 157 -10.93 -0.85 0.86
CA ILE A 157 -11.43 -1.56 -0.31
C ILE A 157 -10.30 -2.40 -0.89
N ASP A 158 -10.64 -3.45 -1.61
CA ASP A 158 -9.67 -4.28 -2.34
C ASP A 158 -10.07 -4.31 -3.82
N LEU A 159 -9.07 -4.37 -4.71
CA LEU A 159 -9.31 -4.57 -6.14
C LEU A 159 -9.01 -6.04 -6.49
N MET A 160 -10.04 -6.78 -6.90
CA MET A 160 -9.94 -8.20 -7.24
C MET A 160 -10.16 -8.37 -8.74
N GLY A 161 -9.07 -8.62 -9.46
CA GLY A 161 -9.05 -8.57 -10.93
C GLY A 161 -9.32 -7.15 -11.42
N GLU A 162 -10.53 -6.90 -11.90
CA GLU A 162 -10.99 -5.61 -12.43
C GLU A 162 -12.18 -5.03 -11.65
N ALA A 163 -12.57 -5.66 -10.53
CA ALA A 163 -13.72 -5.25 -9.73
C ALA A 163 -13.30 -4.86 -8.32
N TRP A 164 -13.82 -3.74 -7.83
CA TRP A 164 -13.70 -3.34 -6.44
C TRP A 164 -14.55 -4.22 -5.55
N SER A 165 -14.02 -4.58 -4.38
CA SER A 165 -14.80 -5.15 -3.30
C SER A 165 -15.78 -4.12 -2.73
N GLU A 166 -16.75 -4.59 -1.96
CA GLU A 166 -17.48 -3.71 -1.04
C GLU A 166 -16.50 -3.14 0.01
N ALA A 167 -16.82 -1.93 0.50
CA ALA A 167 -16.06 -1.32 1.58
C ALA A 167 -16.19 -2.15 2.87
N ARG A 168 -15.06 -2.45 3.50
CA ARG A 168 -15.00 -3.23 4.74
C ARG A 168 -14.16 -2.53 5.79
N GLY A 169 -14.33 -2.92 7.05
CA GLY A 169 -13.44 -2.48 8.12
C GLY A 169 -11.99 -2.91 7.86
N MET A 170 -11.04 -2.06 8.27
CA MET A 170 -9.62 -2.40 8.21
C MET A 170 -9.27 -3.52 9.19
N SER A 171 -8.37 -4.41 8.78
CA SER A 171 -7.71 -5.34 9.71
C SER A 171 -6.77 -4.56 10.65
N THR A 172 -6.32 -5.21 11.74
CA THR A 172 -5.36 -4.60 12.68
C THR A 172 -4.07 -4.18 11.97
N GLU A 173 -3.59 -4.98 11.03
CA GLU A 173 -2.37 -4.68 10.26
C GLU A 173 -2.58 -3.50 9.30
N GLU A 174 -3.72 -3.46 8.60
CA GLU A 174 -4.08 -2.36 7.71
C GLU A 174 -4.22 -1.05 8.48
N ALA A 175 -4.89 -1.07 9.63
CA ALA A 175 -5.03 0.09 10.50
C ALA A 175 -3.66 0.57 11.02
N ALA A 176 -2.75 -0.34 11.37
CA ALA A 176 -1.40 0.02 11.81
C ALA A 176 -0.58 0.67 10.68
N ASN A 177 -0.63 0.11 9.47
CA ASN A 177 0.06 0.66 8.30
C ASN A 177 -0.52 2.02 7.88
N TRP A 178 -1.86 2.13 7.88
CA TRP A 178 -2.55 3.39 7.63
C TRP A 178 -2.13 4.45 8.66
N HIS A 179 -2.17 4.12 9.94
CA HIS A 179 -1.74 5.03 11.00
C HIS A 179 -0.27 5.45 10.86
N ALA A 180 0.62 4.54 10.43
CA ALA A 180 2.02 4.88 10.15
C ALA A 180 2.17 5.89 9.00
N LEU A 181 1.38 5.76 7.91
CA LEU A 181 1.32 6.74 6.83
C LEU A 181 0.74 8.07 7.30
N MET A 182 -0.32 8.02 8.10
CA MET A 182 -0.98 9.19 8.63
C MET A 182 -0.07 9.99 9.57
N ARG A 183 0.91 9.37 10.24
CA ARG A 183 1.97 10.08 10.98
C ARG A 183 2.94 10.85 10.08
N VAL A 184 3.05 10.52 8.80
CA VAL A 184 3.83 11.32 7.85
C VAL A 184 3.05 12.56 7.43
N ARG A 185 1.75 12.41 7.19
CA ARG A 185 0.83 13.53 6.89
C ARG A 185 0.64 14.46 8.09
N TRP A 186 0.42 13.88 9.26
CA TRP A 186 0.17 14.56 10.53
C TRP A 186 1.28 14.19 11.52
N PRO A 187 2.49 14.77 11.36
CA PRO A 187 3.60 14.47 12.23
C PRO A 187 3.25 14.80 13.69
N ARG A 188 3.57 13.88 14.60
CA ARG A 188 3.35 14.08 16.04
C ARG A 188 4.42 14.99 16.65
N THR A 189 5.62 14.96 16.08
CA THR A 189 6.75 15.80 16.49
C THR A 189 7.08 16.76 15.37
N MET A 190 7.10 18.05 15.66
CA MET A 190 7.26 19.11 14.67
C MET A 190 7.99 20.31 15.25
N THR A 191 8.47 21.25 14.42
CA THR A 191 9.03 22.50 14.95
C THR A 191 7.90 23.41 15.44
N PRO A 192 8.16 24.38 16.34
CA PRO A 192 7.13 25.36 16.71
C PRO A 192 6.57 26.12 15.51
N ARG A 193 7.43 26.37 14.50
CA ARG A 193 7.01 27.00 13.25
C ARG A 193 5.97 26.15 12.54
N ASP A 194 6.16 24.83 12.48
CA ASP A 194 5.22 23.91 11.85
C ASP A 194 3.89 23.87 12.61
N VAL A 195 3.90 23.92 13.94
CA VAL A 195 2.65 24.04 14.75
C VAL A 195 1.89 25.30 14.35
N ILE A 196 2.58 26.43 14.27
CA ILE A 196 1.98 27.72 13.91
C ILE A 196 1.44 27.69 12.48
N VAL A 197 2.18 27.10 11.54
CA VAL A 197 1.82 27.10 10.11
C VAL A 197 0.71 26.10 9.79
N PHE A 198 0.72 24.91 10.42
CA PHE A 198 -0.14 23.81 10.03
C PHE A 198 -1.31 23.56 10.97
N LEU A 199 -1.19 23.89 12.26
CA LEU A 199 -2.18 23.52 13.29
C LEU A 199 -2.96 24.71 13.87
N LEU A 200 -2.41 25.93 13.81
CA LEU A 200 -3.05 27.14 14.34
C LEU A 200 -3.48 28.08 13.22
N THR A 201 -4.65 28.71 13.38
CA THR A 201 -5.06 29.75 12.44
C THR A 201 -4.24 31.02 12.71
N PRO A 202 -4.11 31.93 11.73
CA PRO A 202 -3.48 33.23 11.97
C PRO A 202 -4.11 33.99 13.14
N GLU A 203 -5.42 33.88 13.34
CA GLU A 203 -6.16 34.52 14.43
C GLU A 203 -5.88 33.87 15.79
N GLU A 204 -5.90 32.54 15.87
CA GLU A 204 -5.54 31.78 17.08
C GLU A 204 -4.10 32.09 17.50
N TRP A 205 -3.17 32.08 16.55
CA TRP A 205 -1.78 32.42 16.82
C TRP A 205 -1.65 33.88 17.30
N LEU A 206 -2.32 34.82 16.63
CA LEU A 206 -2.29 36.22 17.04
C LEU A 206 -2.79 36.38 18.47
N ALA A 207 -3.95 35.80 18.80
CA ALA A 207 -4.55 35.86 20.13
C ALA A 207 -3.62 35.30 21.23
N ILE A 208 -2.99 34.15 20.97
CA ILE A 208 -2.01 33.53 21.89
C ILE A 208 -0.73 34.40 22.00
N SER A 209 -0.27 34.98 20.89
CA SER A 209 0.95 35.78 20.85
C SER A 209 0.81 37.16 21.51
N THR A 210 -0.40 37.73 21.53
CA THR A 210 -0.67 39.05 22.12
C THR A 210 -1.35 38.99 23.49
N SER A 211 -1.67 37.79 24.00
CA SER A 211 -2.30 37.64 25.31
C SER A 211 -1.46 38.27 26.43
N SER A 212 -2.14 39.04 27.28
CA SER A 212 -1.55 39.64 28.49
C SER A 212 -1.60 38.73 29.70
N ASP A 213 -2.32 37.60 29.61
CA ASP A 213 -2.43 36.61 30.68
C ASP A 213 -1.05 36.05 31.05
N ALA A 214 -0.74 36.00 32.35
CA ALA A 214 0.58 35.59 32.83
C ALA A 214 0.86 34.10 32.55
N ASP A 215 -0.15 33.25 32.72
CA ASP A 215 -0.05 31.81 32.53
C ASP A 215 0.05 31.46 31.05
N VAL A 216 -0.67 32.19 30.19
CA VAL A 216 -0.55 32.05 28.73
C VAL A 216 0.84 32.46 28.25
N ARG A 217 1.40 33.57 28.74
CA ARG A 217 2.75 34.02 28.34
C ARG A 217 3.84 33.03 28.76
N ALA A 218 3.78 32.53 29.99
CA ALA A 218 4.72 31.53 30.49
C ALA A 218 4.63 30.22 29.68
N THR A 219 3.40 29.75 29.46
CA THR A 219 3.10 28.54 28.69
C THR A 219 3.55 28.65 27.23
N ARG A 220 3.32 29.78 26.57
CA ARG A 220 3.77 30.03 25.19
C ARG A 220 5.28 29.89 25.06
N GLN A 221 6.04 30.47 25.98
CA GLN A 221 7.50 30.42 25.95
C GLN A 221 8.03 29.01 26.21
N ALA A 222 7.37 28.23 27.08
CA ALA A 222 7.74 26.86 27.37
C ALA A 222 7.37 25.89 26.23
N ALA A 223 6.17 26.01 25.67
CA ALA A 223 5.63 25.08 24.67
C ALA A 223 6.07 25.39 23.23
N LEU A 224 6.20 26.67 22.87
CA LEU A 224 6.55 27.10 21.50
C LEU A 224 7.95 27.72 21.39
N GLY A 225 8.66 27.90 22.52
CA GLY A 225 10.07 28.30 22.53
C GLY A 225 11.06 27.11 22.48
N ALA A 226 10.56 25.87 22.56
CA ALA A 226 11.36 24.66 22.41
C ALA A 226 11.77 24.45 20.95
N ASN A 227 12.89 23.77 20.68
CA ASN A 227 13.29 23.46 19.28
C ASN A 227 12.34 22.47 18.59
N THR A 228 11.55 21.74 19.37
CA THR A 228 10.61 20.71 18.93
C THR A 228 9.38 20.71 19.82
N VAL A 229 8.21 20.54 19.21
CA VAL A 229 6.91 20.33 19.86
C VAL A 229 6.48 18.90 19.58
N ASP A 230 6.19 18.16 20.66
CA ASP A 230 5.67 16.79 20.59
C ASP A 230 4.22 16.78 21.08
N LEU A 231 3.28 16.46 20.20
CA LEU A 231 1.85 16.44 20.48
C LEU A 231 1.44 15.29 21.43
N ASP A 232 2.28 14.26 21.55
CA ASP A 232 2.07 13.15 22.50
C ASP A 232 2.65 13.45 23.90
N ASN A 233 3.40 14.54 24.04
CA ASN A 233 3.95 14.95 25.32
C ASN A 233 2.86 15.54 26.23
N PRO A 234 2.68 15.03 27.47
CA PRO A 234 1.72 15.56 28.43
C PRO A 234 1.86 17.07 28.69
N ALA A 235 3.07 17.62 28.59
CA ALA A 235 3.31 19.06 28.73
C ALA A 235 2.67 19.88 27.60
N THR A 236 2.64 19.35 26.37
CA THR A 236 1.98 19.98 25.23
C THR A 236 0.46 19.99 25.43
N ALA A 237 -0.11 18.88 25.89
CA ALA A 237 -1.53 18.82 26.23
C ALA A 237 -1.91 19.80 27.34
N ALA A 238 -1.08 19.88 28.40
CA ALA A 238 -1.27 20.85 29.47
C ALA A 238 -1.19 22.31 28.96
N ALA A 239 -0.27 22.60 28.04
CA ALA A 239 -0.13 23.92 27.44
C ALA A 239 -1.38 24.34 26.64
N LEU A 240 -1.92 23.43 25.82
CA LEU A 240 -3.15 23.69 25.06
C LEU A 240 -4.37 23.86 25.98
N GLN A 241 -4.42 23.14 27.11
CA GLN A 241 -5.46 23.31 28.11
C GLN A 241 -5.45 24.71 28.73
N VAL A 242 -4.27 25.31 28.96
CA VAL A 242 -4.16 26.70 29.44
C VAL A 242 -4.75 27.66 28.41
N PHE A 243 -4.46 27.48 27.12
CA PHE A 243 -5.05 28.31 26.06
C PHE A 243 -6.56 28.14 25.96
N GLN A 244 -7.08 26.93 26.15
CA GLN A 244 -8.51 26.65 26.23
C GLN A 244 -9.17 27.36 27.42
N MET A 245 -8.58 27.26 28.61
CA MET A 245 -9.11 27.91 29.82
C MET A 245 -9.11 29.43 29.73
N ALA A 246 -8.15 30.01 29.00
CA ALA A 246 -8.11 31.43 28.68
C ALA A 246 -9.10 31.85 27.56
N GLY A 247 -9.85 30.91 27.00
CA GLY A 247 -10.81 31.16 25.91
C GLY A 247 -10.17 31.44 24.55
N LEU A 248 -8.88 31.13 24.39
CA LEU A 248 -8.11 31.37 23.16
C LEU A 248 -8.28 30.24 22.14
N LEU A 249 -8.63 29.04 22.60
CA LEU A 249 -8.93 27.86 21.78
C LEU A 249 -10.23 27.21 22.27
N SER A 250 -11.03 26.68 21.35
CA SER A 250 -12.18 25.85 21.75
C SER A 250 -11.72 24.44 22.17
N PRO A 251 -12.52 23.71 22.97
CA PRO A 251 -12.26 22.31 23.29
C PRO A 251 -12.06 21.43 22.04
N GLU A 252 -12.84 21.67 20.99
CA GLU A 252 -12.77 20.96 19.71
C GLU A 252 -11.46 21.26 18.99
N ARG A 253 -10.99 22.52 19.01
CA ARG A 253 -9.70 22.88 18.44
C ARG A 253 -8.54 22.26 19.18
N VAL A 254 -8.57 22.22 20.52
CA VAL A 254 -7.53 21.51 21.30
C VAL A 254 -7.50 20.03 20.92
N LYS A 255 -8.67 19.38 20.79
CA LYS A 255 -8.75 17.99 20.37
C LYS A 255 -8.17 17.78 18.96
N ALA A 256 -8.50 18.64 18.01
CA ALA A 256 -7.99 18.57 16.63
C ALA A 256 -6.47 18.78 16.57
N ILE A 257 -5.93 19.78 17.29
CA ILE A 257 -4.48 20.04 17.38
C ILE A 257 -3.76 18.83 18.01
N LEU A 258 -4.30 18.28 19.11
CA LEU A 258 -3.74 17.08 19.74
C LEU A 258 -3.89 15.83 18.89
N ALA A 259 -4.82 15.80 17.93
CA ALA A 259 -4.89 14.75 16.90
C ALA A 259 -3.90 14.99 15.75
N GLY A 260 -3.28 16.18 15.67
CA GLY A 260 -2.38 16.58 14.60
C GLY A 260 -3.11 17.00 13.32
N GLU A 261 -4.42 17.24 13.40
CA GLU A 261 -5.25 17.62 12.25
C GLU A 261 -4.84 19.01 11.75
N ARG A 262 -4.30 19.05 10.52
CA ARG A 262 -3.97 20.32 9.85
C ARG A 262 -5.24 21.12 9.57
N LEU A 263 -5.09 22.44 9.56
CA LEU A 263 -6.13 23.32 9.02
C LEU A 263 -6.37 23.00 7.54
N ALA A 264 -7.65 22.96 7.15
CA ALA A 264 -8.09 22.77 5.77
C ALA A 264 -7.81 24.01 4.91
#